data_AF-A0A2Z2PBT6-F1
#
_entry.id   AF-A0A2Z2PBT6-F1
#
_cell.length_a   1.000
_cell.length_b   1.000
_cell.length_c   1.000
_cell.angle_alpha   90.00
_cell.angle_beta   90.00
_cell.angle_gamma   90.00
#
_symmetry.space_group_name_H-M   'P 1'
#
loop_
_entity.id
_entity.type
_entity.pdbx_description
1 polymer ?
#
loop_
_entity_poly.entity_id
_entity_poly.type
_entity_poly.pdbx_seq_one_letter_code
_entity_poly.pdbx_strand_id
1 'polypeptide(L)'
;MSDHPSTFGSETNPSGEHAWDDRARIVSADQSDRLDGGGVPLLRGTFAEMIRRISLLAEEDRAGYVIEKAGDRTYSAEEAMALASRPDFPAQDPG
;
A
#
# COMPACT_ATOMS: atom_id res chain seq x y z
N MET A 1 -17.92 7.04 33.99
CA MET A 1 -17.15 8.30 34.02
C MET A 1 -15.69 7.92 33.90
N SER A 2 -15.05 8.49 32.88
CA SER A 2 -13.61 8.63 32.57
C SER A 2 -12.59 7.77 33.32
N ASP A 3 -11.77 7.03 32.57
CA ASP A 3 -10.41 7.50 32.27
C ASP A 3 -9.89 6.77 31.01
N HIS A 4 -9.85 7.46 29.87
CA HIS A 4 -9.01 7.09 28.74
C HIS A 4 -7.77 7.99 28.81
N PRO A 5 -6.66 7.53 29.38
CA PRO A 5 -5.38 8.17 29.18
C PRO A 5 -4.76 7.61 27.90
N SER A 6 -4.64 8.46 26.88
CA SER A 6 -3.75 8.22 25.74
C SER A 6 -2.33 7.91 26.22
N THR A 7 -1.82 6.78 25.78
CA THR A 7 -0.39 6.50 25.54
C THR A 7 -0.43 5.52 24.37
N PHE A 8 -0.35 5.94 23.11
CA PHE A 8 0.87 6.42 22.45
C PHE A 8 2.15 5.66 22.88
N GLY A 9 2.04 4.35 23.13
CA GLY A 9 3.08 3.40 22.73
C GLY A 9 2.86 3.19 21.23
N SER A 10 3.80 3.48 20.34
CA SER A 10 4.92 2.57 20.07
C SER A 10 4.51 1.10 20.11
N GLU A 11 3.31 0.78 19.66
CA GLU A 11 3.09 -0.50 19.02
C GLU A 11 3.90 -0.42 17.74
N THR A 12 5.17 -0.79 17.83
CA THR A 12 5.72 -1.65 16.80
C THR A 12 4.75 -2.82 16.73
N ASN A 13 3.63 -2.63 16.01
CA ASN A 13 3.01 -3.71 15.28
C ASN A 13 4.22 -4.42 14.69
N PRO A 14 4.42 -5.73 14.92
CA PRO A 14 5.36 -6.46 14.11
C PRO A 14 4.81 -6.28 12.70
N SER A 15 5.29 -5.23 12.02
CA SER A 15 4.98 -4.86 10.66
C SER A 15 5.54 -6.01 9.87
N GLY A 16 4.78 -7.10 9.81
CA GLY A 16 5.30 -8.43 9.51
C GLY A 16 6.00 -8.34 8.19
N GLU A 17 7.32 -8.55 8.19
CA GLU A 17 8.36 -8.53 7.14
C GLU A 17 8.23 -7.54 5.95
N HIS A 18 7.02 -7.26 5.48
CA HIS A 18 6.59 -6.44 4.36
C HIS A 18 5.86 -5.14 4.77
N ALA A 19 5.63 -4.89 6.06
CA ALA A 19 4.97 -3.67 6.56
C ALA A 19 3.68 -3.31 5.80
N TRP A 20 2.71 -4.22 5.81
CA TRP A 20 1.45 -4.10 5.08
C TRP A 20 0.59 -2.88 5.44
N ASP A 21 0.71 -2.39 6.67
CA ASP A 21 0.03 -1.18 7.18
C ASP A 21 0.74 0.12 6.80
N ASP A 22 1.93 0.01 6.19
CA ASP A 22 2.68 1.19 5.79
C ASP A 22 1.93 2.03 4.77
N ARG A 23 2.15 3.34 4.82
CA ARG A 23 1.45 4.27 3.95
C ARG A 23 1.87 4.02 2.51
N ALA A 24 0.90 3.83 1.64
CA ALA A 24 1.13 3.66 0.23
C ALA A 24 0.18 4.51 -0.59
N ARG A 25 0.60 4.79 -1.83
CA ARG A 25 -0.20 5.53 -2.80
C ARG A 25 -0.12 4.88 -4.17
N ILE A 26 -1.24 4.86 -4.87
CA ILE A 26 -1.29 4.42 -6.27
C ILE A 26 -1.05 5.65 -7.15
N VAL A 27 -0.04 5.55 -8.01
CA VAL A 27 0.32 6.57 -8.99
C VAL A 27 0.36 5.91 -10.36
N SER A 28 0.02 6.64 -11.42
CA SER A 28 0.20 6.14 -12.79
C SER A 28 1.70 5.96 -13.07
N ALA A 29 2.10 4.87 -13.72
CA ALA A 29 3.50 4.64 -14.11
C ALA A 29 4.06 5.83 -14.90
N ASP A 30 3.28 6.37 -15.83
CA ASP A 30 3.57 7.60 -16.59
C ASP A 30 3.84 8.83 -15.71
N GLN A 31 3.11 8.95 -14.59
CA GLN A 31 3.28 10.06 -13.66
C GLN A 31 4.43 9.83 -12.67
N SER A 32 4.78 8.57 -12.39
CA SER A 32 5.88 8.23 -11.48
C SER A 32 7.27 8.52 -12.08
N ASP A 33 7.40 8.47 -13.41
CA ASP A 33 8.64 8.73 -14.14
C ASP A 33 8.96 10.23 -14.28
N ARG A 34 8.02 11.12 -13.92
CA ARG A 34 8.30 12.56 -13.96
C ARG A 34 9.44 12.90 -12.99
N LEU A 35 10.41 13.65 -13.51
CA LEU A 35 11.60 14.17 -12.78
C LEU A 35 11.28 14.84 -11.43
N ASP A 36 10.06 15.36 -11.25
CA ASP A 36 9.63 16.01 -10.01
C ASP A 36 9.15 15.02 -8.93
N GLY A 37 9.00 13.73 -9.24
CA GLY A 37 8.43 12.72 -8.32
C GLY A 37 6.99 13.05 -7.86
N GLY A 38 6.36 14.03 -8.52
CA GLY A 38 5.10 14.67 -8.15
C GLY A 38 3.90 14.11 -8.90
N GLY A 39 3.86 12.80 -9.12
CA GLY A 39 2.67 12.17 -9.67
C GLY A 39 1.49 12.38 -8.72
N VAL A 40 0.33 12.80 -9.24
CA VAL A 40 -0.86 12.98 -8.42
C VAL A 40 -1.34 11.60 -8.00
N PRO A 41 -1.36 11.28 -6.68
CA PRO A 41 -1.83 9.97 -6.24
C PRO A 41 -3.32 9.82 -6.51
N LEU A 42 -3.68 8.79 -7.27
CA LEU A 42 -5.06 8.42 -7.56
C LEU A 42 -5.75 7.90 -6.32
N LEU A 43 -5.01 7.17 -5.49
CA LEU A 43 -5.46 6.63 -4.22
C LEU A 43 -4.33 6.71 -3.19
N ARG A 44 -4.70 6.96 -1.94
CA ARG A 44 -3.81 6.90 -0.77
C ARG A 44 -4.44 5.99 0.28
N GLY A 45 -3.63 5.15 0.91
CA GLY A 45 -4.08 4.24 1.94
C GLY A 45 -2.92 3.41 2.49
N THR A 46 -3.19 2.20 2.93
CA THR A 46 -2.15 1.25 3.35
C THR A 46 -1.68 0.40 2.17
N PHE A 47 -0.46 -0.15 2.27
CA PHE A 47 0.13 -0.97 1.21
C PHE A 47 -0.75 -2.17 0.82
N ALA A 48 -1.30 -2.88 1.81
CA ALA A 48 -2.23 -3.99 1.54
C ALA A 48 -3.51 -3.53 0.83
N GLU A 49 -4.06 -2.37 1.21
CA GLU A 49 -5.26 -1.82 0.58
C GLU A 49 -4.99 -1.43 -0.87
N MET A 50 -3.80 -0.87 -1.17
CA MET A 50 -3.40 -0.52 -2.54
C MET A 50 -3.21 -1.77 -3.40
N ILE A 51 -2.54 -2.81 -2.88
CA ILE A 51 -2.35 -4.08 -3.58
C ILE A 51 -3.71 -4.67 -3.96
N ARG A 52 -4.64 -4.72 -3.00
CA ARG A 52 -5.98 -5.23 -3.25
C ARG A 52 -6.73 -4.38 -4.26
N ARG A 53 -6.60 -3.05 -4.19
CA ARG A 53 -7.22 -2.15 -5.17
C ARG A 53 -6.74 -2.47 -6.58
N ILE A 54 -5.44 -2.67 -6.76
CA ILE A 54 -4.86 -3.09 -8.04
C ILE A 54 -5.35 -4.48 -8.46
N SER A 55 -5.54 -5.42 -7.51
CA SER A 55 -6.09 -6.74 -7.81
C SER A 55 -7.54 -6.71 -8.32
N LEU A 56 -8.30 -5.65 -8.02
CA LEU A 56 -9.66 -5.45 -8.52
C LEU A 56 -9.69 -4.85 -9.93
N LEU A 57 -8.57 -4.32 -10.42
CA LEU A 57 -8.45 -3.77 -11.77
C LEU A 57 -8.15 -4.87 -12.79
N ALA A 58 -8.54 -4.63 -14.04
CA ALA A 58 -8.17 -5.50 -15.15
C ALA A 58 -6.65 -5.51 -15.37
N GLU A 59 -6.13 -6.60 -15.93
CA GLU A 59 -4.69 -6.77 -16.13
C GLU A 59 -4.06 -5.67 -17.00
N GLU A 60 -4.81 -5.19 -17.98
CA GLU A 60 -4.42 -4.10 -18.89
C GLU A 60 -4.36 -2.75 -18.18
N ASP A 61 -5.27 -2.51 -17.22
CA ASP A 61 -5.36 -1.25 -16.49
C ASP A 61 -4.29 -1.21 -15.38
N ARG A 62 -4.12 -2.30 -14.63
CA ARG A 62 -3.12 -2.39 -13.55
C ARG A 62 -1.68 -2.15 -14.02
N ALA A 63 -1.33 -2.55 -15.24
CA ALA A 63 0.01 -2.34 -15.80
C ALA A 63 0.37 -0.85 -15.92
N GLY A 64 -0.63 0.03 -16.02
CA GLY A 64 -0.45 1.48 -16.05
C GLY A 64 -0.27 2.13 -14.68
N TYR A 65 -0.32 1.38 -13.58
CA TYR A 65 -0.21 1.90 -12.22
C TYR A 65 0.90 1.24 -11.42
N VAL A 66 1.46 2.02 -10.51
CA VAL A 66 2.49 1.63 -9.57
C VAL A 66 2.07 2.02 -8.15
N ILE A 67 2.50 1.25 -7.18
CA ILE A 67 2.27 1.50 -5.75
C ILE A 67 3.55 2.08 -5.18
N GLU A 68 3.54 3.35 -4.82
CA GLU A 68 4.64 3.95 -4.05
C GLU A 68 4.40 3.71 -2.57
N LYS A 69 5.28 2.92 -1.95
CA LYS A 69 5.31 2.72 -0.50
C LYS A 69 6.13 3.85 0.14
N ALA A 70 5.54 4.55 1.09
CA ALA A 70 6.12 5.74 1.70
C ALA A 70 7.30 5.35 2.60
N GLY A 71 8.52 5.75 2.22
CA GLY A 71 9.74 5.42 2.97
C GLY A 71 10.45 4.16 2.48
N ASP A 72 9.99 3.58 1.39
CA ASP A 72 10.57 2.38 0.78
C ASP A 72 10.85 2.63 -0.71
N ARG A 73 10.33 1.78 -1.59
CA ARG A 73 10.41 1.88 -3.04
C ARG A 73 9.03 1.83 -3.67
N THR A 74 9.01 2.08 -4.96
CA THR A 74 7.86 1.86 -5.82
C THR A 74 7.75 0.38 -6.17
N TYR A 75 6.53 -0.15 -6.14
CA TYR A 75 6.19 -1.52 -6.53
C TYR A 75 5.29 -1.49 -7.75
N SER A 76 5.64 -2.27 -8.77
CA SER A 76 4.80 -2.41 -9.96
C SER A 76 3.55 -3.23 -9.67
N ALA A 77 2.52 -3.12 -10.51
CA ALA A 77 1.33 -3.95 -10.37
C ALA A 77 1.64 -5.47 -10.40
N GLU A 78 2.62 -5.91 -11.18
CA GLU A 78 3.06 -7.31 -11.20
C GLU A 78 3.62 -7.76 -9.84
N GLU A 79 4.47 -6.94 -9.21
CA GLU A 79 4.98 -7.20 -7.86
C GLU A 79 3.85 -7.19 -6.83
N ALA A 80 2.93 -6.23 -6.94
CA ALA A 80 1.74 -6.17 -6.09
C ALA A 80 0.90 -7.46 -6.20
N MET A 81 0.74 -8.03 -7.40
CA MET A 81 0.00 -9.29 -7.60
C MET A 81 0.75 -10.51 -7.05
N ALA A 82 2.08 -10.53 -7.20
CA ALA A 82 2.91 -11.54 -6.56
C ALA A 82 2.76 -11.50 -5.04
N LEU A 83 2.72 -10.29 -4.45
CA LEU A 83 2.49 -10.06 -3.02
C LEU A 83 1.06 -10.43 -2.59
N ALA A 84 0.04 -10.09 -3.38
CA ALA A 84 -1.36 -10.45 -3.13
C ALA A 84 -1.59 -11.97 -3.10
N SER A 85 -0.78 -12.71 -3.86
CA SER A 85 -0.84 -14.18 -3.92
C SER A 85 -0.10 -14.86 -2.77
N ARG A 86 0.57 -14.11 -1.87
CA ARG A 86 1.29 -14.71 -0.74
C ARG A 86 0.32 -15.15 0.35
N PRO A 87 0.57 -16.30 1.00
CA PRO A 87 -0.20 -16.74 2.15
C PRO A 87 -0.06 -15.80 3.37
N ASP A 88 1.02 -15.01 3.43
CA ASP A 88 1.28 -13.99 4.45
C ASP A 88 0.58 -12.64 4.18
N PHE A 89 -0.18 -12.54 3.09
CA PHE A 89 -0.94 -11.32 2.77
C PHE A 89 -2.13 -11.21 3.73
N PRO A 90 -2.31 -10.08 4.44
CA PRO A 90 -3.40 -9.91 5.37
C PRO A 90 -4.74 -9.93 4.63
N ALA A 91 -5.43 -11.07 4.65
CA ALA A 91 -6.83 -11.18 4.31
C ALA A 91 -7.60 -10.52 5.47
N GLN A 92 -8.25 -9.39 5.22
CA GLN A 92 -8.96 -8.57 6.20
C GLN A 92 -9.42 -9.32 7.46
N ASP A 93 -8.92 -8.90 8.62
CA ASP A 93 -9.74 -8.96 9.83
C ASP A 93 -10.50 -7.62 9.88
N PRO A 94 -11.81 -7.58 9.61
CA PRO A 94 -12.64 -6.43 9.91
C PRO A 94 -12.96 -6.45 11.40
N GLY A 95 -12.12 -5.78 12.20
CA GLY A 95 -12.44 -5.41 13.59
C GLY A 95 -13.18 -4.09 13.65
#